data_AF-A0A9D7T0E6-F1
#
_entry.id   AF-A0A9D7T0E6-F1
#
_cell.length_a   1.000
_cell.length_b   1.000
_cell.length_c   1.000
_cell.angle_alpha   90.00
_cell.angle_beta   90.00
_cell.angle_gamma   90.00
#
_symmetry.space_group_name_H-M   'P 1'
#
loop_
_entity.id
_entity.type
_entity.pdbx_description
1 polymer ?
#
loop_
_entity_poly.entity_id
_entity_poly.type
_entity_poly.pdbx_seq_one_letter_code
_entity_poly.pdbx_strand_id
1 'polypeptide(L)'
;MVYKSLLLSVALTFFLGYAFTIGITTPNSLLKKLPDWGAIPLLGVVFVLYLLAGWWAIKGFGDHKILASISMGFCTLGIGFYALGFAMEIGHGKASPGQYDYDFSRLDATEKDALTQIAADAGLTLQDATFSEHWHMMEDAAGFRTCVQKGHVTALRFSGKKIPDLALFSRFPKLGDLYLVDCGLADMSDLQGAQVERLDVSNNRITDLSTLSGCPNVRWLFVQNNQLHSDAGIELFTKLVSQDLSGNPFSKK
;
A
#
# COMPACT_ATOMS: atom_id res chain seq x y z
N MET A 1 -10.53 -40.00 -28.71
CA MET A 1 -9.79 -39.39 -27.57
C MET A 1 -9.41 -37.94 -27.83
N VAL A 2 -8.95 -37.58 -29.04
CA VAL A 2 -8.49 -36.21 -29.39
C VAL A 2 -9.55 -35.12 -29.19
N TYR A 3 -10.79 -35.34 -29.63
CA TYR A 3 -11.89 -34.37 -29.42
C TYR A 3 -12.18 -34.08 -27.93
N LYS A 4 -12.05 -35.10 -27.06
CA LYS A 4 -12.20 -34.92 -25.61
C LYS A 4 -11.06 -34.07 -25.01
N SER A 5 -9.82 -34.28 -25.50
CA SER A 5 -8.66 -33.47 -25.09
C SER A 5 -8.78 -32.02 -25.56
N LEU A 6 -9.20 -31.77 -26.80
CA LEU A 6 -9.43 -30.42 -27.31
C LEU A 6 -10.56 -29.71 -26.56
N LEU A 7 -11.70 -30.39 -26.37
CA LEU A 7 -12.83 -29.81 -25.65
C LEU A 7 -12.43 -29.46 -24.21
N LEU A 8 -11.64 -30.34 -23.57
CA LEU A 8 -11.13 -30.10 -22.22
C LEU A 8 -10.11 -28.96 -22.16
N SER A 9 -9.16 -28.86 -23.10
CA SER A 9 -8.17 -27.78 -23.10
C SER A 9 -8.80 -26.42 -23.38
N VAL A 10 -9.72 -26.35 -24.35
CA VAL A 10 -10.50 -25.13 -24.64
C VAL A 10 -11.36 -24.75 -23.44
N ALA A 11 -12.08 -25.69 -22.84
CA ALA A 11 -12.89 -25.42 -21.64
C ALA A 11 -12.03 -24.95 -20.46
N LEU A 12 -10.88 -25.59 -20.20
CA LEU A 12 -9.93 -25.17 -19.17
C LEU A 12 -9.43 -23.75 -19.44
N THR A 13 -9.02 -23.43 -20.67
CA THR A 13 -8.49 -22.10 -21.00
C THR A 13 -9.53 -20.99 -20.81
N PHE A 14 -10.75 -21.17 -21.31
CA PHE A 14 -11.78 -20.15 -21.16
C PHE A 14 -12.34 -20.09 -19.75
N PHE A 15 -12.71 -21.24 -19.16
CA PHE A 15 -13.32 -21.27 -17.83
C PHE A 15 -12.34 -20.82 -16.76
N LEU A 16 -11.13 -21.37 -16.73
CA LEU A 16 -10.17 -20.97 -15.72
C LEU A 16 -9.59 -19.59 -15.97
N GLY A 17 -9.39 -19.19 -17.23
CA GLY A 17 -8.97 -17.83 -17.57
C GLY A 17 -10.00 -16.81 -17.06
N TYR A 18 -11.27 -17.02 -17.38
CA TYR A 18 -12.36 -16.17 -16.91
C TYR A 18 -12.53 -16.19 -15.38
N ALA A 19 -12.51 -17.37 -14.76
CA ALA A 19 -12.63 -17.51 -13.31
C ALA A 19 -11.44 -16.87 -12.57
N PHE A 20 -10.23 -16.97 -13.13
CA PHE A 20 -9.04 -16.32 -12.58
C PHE A 20 -9.16 -14.80 -12.69
N THR A 21 -9.51 -14.26 -13.87
CA THR A 21 -9.72 -12.82 -14.06
C THR A 21 -10.77 -12.27 -13.10
N ILE A 22 -11.95 -12.88 -13.03
CA ILE A 22 -12.99 -12.47 -12.07
C ILE A 22 -12.50 -12.60 -10.63
N GLY A 23 -11.77 -13.67 -10.33
CA GLY A 23 -11.16 -13.91 -9.05
C GLY A 23 -10.24 -12.78 -8.60
N ILE A 24 -9.36 -12.29 -9.46
CA ILE A 24 -8.41 -11.23 -9.09
C ILE A 24 -9.01 -9.82 -9.19
N THR A 25 -10.02 -9.60 -10.04
CA THR A 25 -10.61 -8.26 -10.22
C THR A 25 -11.77 -7.97 -9.29
N THR A 26 -12.51 -8.97 -8.82
CA THR A 26 -13.73 -8.74 -8.02
C THR A 26 -13.40 -8.48 -6.54
N PRO A 27 -13.83 -7.35 -5.96
CA PRO A 27 -13.73 -7.12 -4.52
C PRO A 27 -14.58 -8.18 -3.80
N ASN A 28 -13.99 -8.99 -2.91
CA ASN A 28 -14.60 -10.11 -2.16
C ASN A 28 -14.66 -11.49 -2.83
N SER A 29 -13.94 -11.71 -3.94
CA SER A 29 -13.80 -13.07 -4.49
C SER A 29 -13.17 -14.04 -3.48
N LEU A 30 -13.42 -15.34 -3.66
CA LEU A 30 -12.76 -16.38 -2.86
C LEU A 30 -11.23 -16.37 -3.03
N LEU A 31 -10.76 -16.02 -4.23
CA LEU A 31 -9.34 -15.90 -4.55
C LEU A 31 -8.64 -14.79 -3.75
N LYS A 32 -9.30 -13.64 -3.53
CA LYS A 32 -8.77 -12.56 -2.67
C LYS A 32 -8.82 -12.87 -1.18
N LYS A 33 -9.59 -13.88 -0.77
CA LYS A 33 -9.71 -14.34 0.62
C LYS A 33 -8.73 -15.46 0.97
N LEU A 34 -8.08 -16.05 -0.04
CA LEU A 34 -7.01 -17.01 0.21
C LEU A 34 -5.80 -16.29 0.81
N PRO A 35 -5.08 -16.90 1.75
CA PRO A 35 -3.78 -16.40 2.18
C PRO A 35 -2.83 -16.27 0.98
N ASP A 36 -1.85 -15.38 1.02
CA ASP A 36 -0.86 -15.19 -0.06
C ASP A 36 -0.19 -16.52 -0.49
N TRP A 37 0.02 -17.44 0.46
CA TRP A 37 0.58 -18.77 0.18
C TRP A 37 -0.44 -19.76 -0.42
N GLY A 38 -1.75 -19.52 -0.24
CA GLY A 38 -2.85 -20.36 -0.71
C GLY A 38 -3.08 -20.31 -2.22
N ALA A 39 -2.58 -19.27 -2.90
CA ALA A 39 -2.52 -19.23 -4.35
C ALA A 39 -1.59 -20.31 -4.93
N ILE A 40 -0.51 -20.66 -4.22
CA ILE A 40 0.53 -21.59 -4.71
C ILE A 40 -0.02 -23.02 -4.93
N PRO A 41 -0.75 -23.65 -3.97
CA PRO A 41 -1.38 -24.95 -4.20
C PRO A 41 -2.40 -24.94 -5.35
N LEU A 42 -3.22 -23.89 -5.44
CA LEU A 42 -4.25 -23.75 -6.48
C LEU A 42 -3.60 -23.69 -7.87
N LEU A 43 -2.54 -22.89 -8.01
CA LEU A 43 -1.75 -22.78 -9.22
C LEU A 43 -1.07 -24.11 -9.60
N GLY A 44 -0.56 -24.84 -8.60
CA GLY A 44 0.01 -26.17 -8.80
C GLY A 44 -0.99 -27.18 -9.37
N VAL A 45 -2.22 -27.21 -8.85
CA VAL A 45 -3.29 -28.10 -9.34
C VAL A 45 -3.63 -27.80 -10.80
N VAL A 46 -3.80 -26.51 -11.14
CA VAL A 46 -4.14 -26.11 -12.52
C VAL A 46 -3.00 -26.42 -13.50
N PHE A 47 -1.75 -26.20 -13.10
CA PHE A 47 -0.58 -26.57 -13.89
C PHE A 47 -0.57 -28.08 -14.23
N VAL A 48 -0.85 -28.94 -13.25
CA VAL A 48 -0.96 -30.39 -13.46
C VAL A 48 -2.08 -30.74 -14.44
N LEU A 49 -3.23 -30.06 -14.39
CA LEU A 49 -4.34 -30.29 -15.33
C LEU A 49 -3.95 -29.95 -16.78
N TYR A 50 -3.18 -28.87 -17.01
CA TYR A 50 -2.66 -28.54 -18.34
C TYR A 50 -1.63 -29.57 -18.84
N LEU A 51 -0.76 -30.07 -17.96
CA LEU A 51 0.16 -31.16 -18.30
C LEU A 51 -0.58 -32.44 -18.69
N LEU A 52 -1.64 -32.80 -17.95
CA LEU A 52 -2.48 -33.96 -18.27
C LEU A 52 -3.21 -33.78 -19.62
N ALA A 53 -3.74 -32.59 -19.88
CA ALA A 53 -4.38 -32.27 -21.17
C ALA A 53 -3.38 -32.38 -22.33
N GLY A 54 -2.16 -31.88 -22.15
CA GLY A 54 -1.05 -32.01 -23.11
C GLY A 54 -0.62 -33.47 -23.32
N TRP A 55 -0.52 -34.26 -22.24
CA TRP A 55 -0.19 -35.68 -22.31
C TRP A 55 -1.21 -36.49 -23.13
N TRP A 56 -2.50 -36.24 -22.93
CA TRP A 56 -3.57 -36.86 -23.73
C TRP A 56 -3.58 -36.39 -25.19
N ALA A 57 -3.19 -35.14 -25.45
CA ALA A 57 -2.99 -34.68 -26.82
C ALA A 57 -1.86 -35.48 -27.49
N ILE A 58 -0.69 -35.63 -26.84
CA ILE A 58 0.48 -36.39 -27.33
C ILE A 58 0.13 -37.86 -27.66
N LYS A 59 -0.64 -38.54 -26.80
CA LYS A 59 -1.07 -39.92 -27.07
C LYS A 59 -2.06 -40.06 -28.23
N GLY A 60 -2.74 -38.97 -28.64
CA GLY A 60 -3.76 -38.99 -29.70
C GLY A 60 -3.24 -38.66 -31.11
N PHE A 61 -1.95 -38.41 -31.30
CA PHE A 61 -1.39 -37.86 -32.56
C PHE A 61 -1.42 -38.77 -33.79
N GLY A 62 -1.74 -40.07 -33.64
CA GLY A 62 -1.75 -41.01 -34.76
C GLY A 62 -2.72 -40.61 -35.89
N ASP A 63 -3.93 -40.16 -35.55
CA ASP A 63 -5.02 -40.02 -36.52
C ASP A 63 -5.41 -38.55 -36.83
N HIS A 64 -5.07 -37.59 -35.97
CA HIS A 64 -5.54 -36.19 -36.09
C HIS A 64 -4.49 -35.14 -35.68
N LYS A 65 -3.44 -34.99 -36.50
CA LYS A 65 -2.27 -34.12 -36.22
C LYS A 65 -2.62 -32.65 -36.00
N ILE A 66 -3.47 -32.06 -36.84
CA ILE A 66 -3.83 -30.63 -36.77
C ILE A 66 -4.56 -30.32 -35.45
N LEU A 67 -5.52 -31.16 -35.08
CA LEU A 67 -6.36 -30.95 -33.90
C LEU A 67 -5.57 -31.09 -32.60
N ALA A 68 -4.61 -32.03 -32.59
CA ALA A 68 -3.70 -32.21 -31.47
C ALA A 68 -2.73 -31.02 -31.33
N SER A 69 -2.22 -30.45 -32.43
CA SER A 69 -1.41 -29.24 -32.42
C SER A 69 -2.17 -28.02 -31.87
N ILE A 70 -3.44 -27.84 -32.26
CA ILE A 70 -4.28 -26.75 -31.74
C ILE A 70 -4.48 -26.89 -30.23
N SER A 71 -4.83 -28.10 -29.75
CA SER A 71 -5.00 -28.37 -28.31
C SER A 71 -3.72 -28.06 -27.53
N MET A 72 -2.56 -28.46 -28.06
CA MET A 72 -1.26 -28.18 -27.44
C MET A 72 -0.96 -26.68 -27.39
N GLY A 73 -1.31 -25.92 -28.42
CA GLY A 73 -1.19 -24.46 -28.43
C GLY A 73 -2.02 -23.78 -27.33
N PHE A 74 -3.26 -24.21 -27.12
CA PHE A 74 -4.10 -23.71 -26.01
C PHE A 74 -3.51 -24.06 -24.64
N CYS A 75 -2.95 -25.26 -24.47
CA CYS A 75 -2.26 -25.62 -23.23
C CYS A 75 -1.05 -24.72 -22.95
N THR A 76 -0.22 -24.46 -23.97
CA THR A 76 0.94 -23.58 -23.82
C THR A 76 0.54 -22.14 -23.51
N LEU A 77 -0.49 -21.61 -24.18
CA LEU A 77 -1.04 -20.28 -23.89
C LEU A 77 -1.61 -20.19 -22.46
N GLY A 78 -2.34 -21.22 -22.02
CA GLY A 78 -2.84 -21.33 -20.65
C GLY A 78 -1.70 -21.25 -19.63
N ILE A 79 -0.68 -22.09 -19.78
CA ILE A 79 0.51 -22.08 -18.91
C ILE A 79 1.20 -20.71 -18.91
N GLY A 80 1.29 -20.04 -20.07
CA GLY A 80 1.86 -18.71 -20.19
C GLY A 80 1.10 -17.64 -19.38
N PHE A 81 -0.23 -17.61 -19.48
CA PHE A 81 -1.05 -16.71 -18.66
C PHE A 81 -0.94 -17.02 -17.17
N TYR A 82 -0.81 -18.30 -16.80
CA TYR A 82 -0.57 -18.69 -15.41
C TYR A 82 0.77 -18.23 -14.88
N ALA A 83 1.85 -18.42 -15.65
CA ALA A 83 3.18 -17.95 -15.26
C ALA A 83 3.20 -16.42 -15.09
N LEU A 84 2.48 -15.69 -15.95
CA LEU A 84 2.34 -14.24 -15.85
C LEU A 84 1.56 -13.83 -14.59
N GLY A 85 0.41 -14.45 -14.33
CA GLY A 85 -0.38 -14.19 -13.12
C GLY A 85 0.41 -14.50 -11.84
N PHE A 86 1.16 -15.60 -11.84
CA PHE A 86 2.06 -15.95 -10.73
C PHE A 86 3.19 -14.94 -10.56
N ALA A 87 3.80 -14.46 -11.65
CA ALA A 87 4.82 -13.43 -11.60
C ALA A 87 4.30 -12.09 -11.06
N MET A 88 3.03 -11.76 -11.34
CA MET A 88 2.36 -10.57 -10.78
C MET A 88 2.05 -10.72 -9.29
N GLU A 89 1.72 -11.94 -8.84
CA GLU A 89 1.46 -12.22 -7.42
C GLU A 89 2.74 -12.28 -6.60
N ILE A 90 3.85 -12.77 -7.18
CA ILE A 90 5.17 -12.74 -6.54
C ILE A 90 5.61 -11.29 -6.41
N GLY A 91 5.42 -10.73 -5.22
CA GLY A 91 5.78 -9.35 -4.91
C GLY A 91 4.58 -8.40 -4.85
N HIS A 92 3.34 -8.91 -4.96
CA HIS A 92 2.17 -8.11 -4.67
C HIS A 92 2.27 -7.53 -3.25
N GLY A 93 2.16 -6.21 -3.13
CA GLY A 93 2.32 -5.48 -1.87
C GLY A 93 3.75 -5.38 -1.32
N LYS A 94 4.77 -5.95 -1.99
CA LYS A 94 6.17 -5.82 -1.58
C LYS A 94 6.84 -4.65 -2.29
N ALA A 95 7.74 -3.97 -1.59
CA ALA A 95 8.60 -2.99 -2.19
C ALA A 95 9.50 -3.61 -3.26
N SER A 96 9.76 -2.85 -4.34
CA SER A 96 10.79 -3.24 -5.29
C SER A 96 12.17 -3.18 -4.62
N PRO A 97 13.10 -4.10 -4.94
CA PRO A 97 14.46 -4.03 -4.40
C PRO A 97 15.10 -2.66 -4.63
N GLY A 98 15.57 -2.02 -3.55
CA GLY A 98 16.18 -0.69 -3.59
C GLY A 98 15.20 0.49 -3.68
N GLN A 99 13.89 0.26 -3.55
CA GLN A 99 12.88 1.33 -3.50
C GLN A 99 12.98 2.16 -2.21
N TYR A 100 13.30 1.50 -1.09
CA TYR A 100 13.40 2.12 0.23
C TYR A 100 14.79 1.87 0.83
N ASP A 101 15.27 2.84 1.60
CA ASP A 101 16.43 2.71 2.47
C ASP A 101 15.94 2.28 3.87
N TYR A 102 16.42 1.16 4.36
CA TYR A 102 16.06 0.59 5.68
C TYR A 102 17.10 0.92 6.75
N ASP A 103 17.86 1.99 6.54
CA ASP A 103 18.85 2.51 7.46
C ASP A 103 19.03 4.03 7.28
N PHE A 104 19.78 4.64 8.19
CA PHE A 104 20.14 6.07 8.13
C PHE A 104 21.51 6.32 7.52
N SER A 105 22.14 5.33 6.88
CA SER A 105 23.52 5.46 6.35
C SER A 105 23.59 6.43 5.18
N ARG A 106 22.51 6.50 4.40
CA ARG A 106 22.37 7.37 3.22
C ARG A 106 21.55 8.62 3.49
N LEU A 107 21.02 8.78 4.70
CA LEU A 107 20.16 9.91 5.04
C LEU A 107 20.96 11.21 4.99
N ASP A 108 20.39 12.24 4.36
CA ASP A 108 20.95 13.59 4.35
C ASP A 108 21.29 14.07 5.77
N ALA A 109 22.44 14.73 5.94
CA ALA A 109 22.91 15.16 7.26
C ALA A 109 21.92 16.13 7.94
N THR A 110 21.33 17.05 7.16
CA THR A 110 20.39 18.04 7.67
C THR A 110 19.10 17.38 8.14
N GLU A 111 18.62 16.39 7.39
CA GLU A 111 17.42 15.61 7.73
C GLU A 111 17.68 14.70 8.93
N LYS A 112 18.87 14.08 9.00
CA LYS A 112 19.27 13.23 10.13
C LYS A 112 19.34 14.02 11.43
N ASP A 113 19.89 15.23 11.39
CA ASP A 113 19.95 16.12 12.55
C ASP A 113 18.54 16.53 13.00
N ALA A 114 17.67 16.91 12.06
CA ALA A 114 16.28 17.26 12.35
C ALA A 114 15.53 16.07 12.97
N LEU A 115 15.68 14.87 12.39
CA LEU A 115 15.05 13.66 12.87
C LEU A 115 15.56 13.26 14.27
N THR A 116 16.86 13.45 14.53
CA THR A 116 17.46 13.20 15.84
C THR A 116 16.86 14.14 16.89
N GLN A 117 16.71 15.42 16.55
CA GLN A 117 16.14 16.42 17.46
C GLN A 117 14.66 16.14 17.75
N ILE A 118 13.85 15.86 16.72
CA ILE A 118 12.43 15.51 16.89
C ILE A 118 12.28 14.24 17.74
N ALA A 119 13.11 13.22 17.48
CA ALA A 119 13.11 12.00 18.29
C ALA A 119 13.47 12.32 19.76
N ALA A 120 14.51 13.13 20.00
CA ALA A 120 14.92 13.53 21.34
C ALA A 120 13.81 14.30 22.08
N ASP A 121 13.12 15.21 21.39
CA ASP A 121 12.00 15.96 21.93
C ASP A 121 10.81 15.07 22.31
N ALA A 122 10.62 13.97 21.57
CA ALA A 122 9.66 12.91 21.88
C ALA A 122 10.14 11.92 22.97
N GLY A 123 11.34 12.13 23.53
CA GLY A 123 11.96 11.21 24.51
C GLY A 123 12.41 9.89 23.90
N LEU A 124 12.77 9.90 22.62
CA LEU A 124 13.23 8.77 21.82
C LEU A 124 14.61 9.04 21.25
N THR A 125 15.21 8.00 20.67
CA THR A 125 16.44 8.07 19.88
C THR A 125 16.17 7.61 18.46
N LEU A 126 17.12 7.84 17.55
CA LEU A 126 17.04 7.27 16.20
C LEU A 126 16.97 5.73 16.20
N GLN A 127 17.47 5.05 17.24
CA GLN A 127 17.43 3.58 17.31
C GLN A 127 16.02 3.05 17.56
N ASP A 128 15.12 3.88 18.09
CA ASP A 128 13.72 3.55 18.30
C ASP A 128 12.89 3.66 17.01
N ALA A 129 13.51 4.17 15.92
CA ALA A 129 12.85 4.31 14.64
C ALA A 129 12.63 2.95 13.98
N THR A 130 11.37 2.65 13.66
CA THR A 130 11.03 1.49 12.81
C THR A 130 10.97 1.93 11.36
N PHE A 131 11.72 1.27 10.48
CA PHE A 131 11.64 1.53 9.03
C PHE A 131 10.41 0.87 8.43
N SER A 132 9.78 1.55 7.47
CA SER A 132 8.53 1.07 6.85
C SER A 132 8.33 1.60 5.44
N GLU A 133 7.61 0.83 4.65
CA GLU A 133 7.05 1.26 3.37
C GLU A 133 5.86 2.21 3.58
N HIS A 134 5.55 3.04 2.57
CA HIS A 134 4.48 4.03 2.64
C HIS A 134 3.10 3.44 3.01
N TRP A 135 2.72 2.29 2.46
CA TRP A 135 1.40 1.70 2.70
C TRP A 135 1.25 1.12 4.12
N HIS A 136 2.36 0.75 4.76
CA HIS A 136 2.36 0.30 6.16
C HIS A 136 2.40 1.48 7.15
N MET A 137 2.53 2.73 6.68
CA MET A 137 2.54 3.90 7.57
C MET A 137 1.20 4.14 8.25
N MET A 138 0.08 3.72 7.64
CA MET A 138 -1.26 3.89 8.20
C MET A 138 -1.67 2.77 9.15
N GLU A 139 -0.93 1.66 9.19
CA GLU A 139 -1.25 0.55 10.09
C GLU A 139 -1.14 1.00 11.55
N ASP A 140 -1.98 0.42 12.40
CA ASP A 140 -2.07 0.73 13.83
C ASP A 140 -0.82 0.23 14.56
N ALA A 141 0.27 0.96 14.36
CA ALA A 141 1.54 0.77 15.00
C ALA A 141 1.82 2.00 15.87
N ALA A 142 1.87 1.78 17.17
CA ALA A 142 2.37 2.76 18.13
C ALA A 142 3.87 3.03 17.90
N GLY A 143 4.32 4.23 18.22
CA GLY A 143 5.74 4.59 18.26
C GLY A 143 6.22 5.47 17.10
N PHE A 144 7.53 5.43 16.86
CA PHE A 144 8.24 6.23 15.87
C PHE A 144 8.60 5.37 14.66
N ARG A 145 8.04 5.72 13.49
CA ARG A 145 8.25 5.03 12.23
C ARG A 145 8.64 6.01 11.14
N THR A 146 9.54 5.60 10.25
CA THR A 146 10.07 6.45 9.18
C THR A 146 10.23 5.69 7.87
N CYS A 147 10.04 6.39 6.76
CA CYS A 147 10.27 5.90 5.41
C CYS A 147 11.35 6.75 4.76
N VAL A 148 12.46 6.10 4.39
CA VAL A 148 13.57 6.77 3.71
C VAL A 148 13.64 6.25 2.28
N GLN A 149 13.80 7.17 1.33
CA GLN A 149 13.98 6.86 -0.09
C GLN A 149 15.08 7.72 -0.68
N LYS A 150 16.11 7.06 -1.22
CA LYS A 150 17.26 7.71 -1.86
C LYS A 150 17.89 8.77 -0.95
N GLY A 151 18.03 8.45 0.34
CA GLY A 151 18.64 9.33 1.34
C GLY A 151 17.78 10.47 1.85
N HIS A 152 16.47 10.46 1.58
CA HIS A 152 15.53 11.47 2.09
C HIS A 152 14.38 10.81 2.84
N VAL A 153 13.94 11.45 3.92
CA VAL A 153 12.69 11.10 4.62
C VAL A 153 11.51 11.50 3.74
N THR A 154 10.65 10.52 3.47
CA THR A 154 9.45 10.68 2.64
C THR A 154 8.16 10.51 3.42
N ALA A 155 8.21 9.71 4.50
CA ALA A 155 7.10 9.60 5.45
C ALA A 155 7.59 9.51 6.90
N LEU A 156 6.86 10.13 7.81
CA LEU A 156 7.11 10.10 9.25
C LEU A 156 5.83 9.81 10.02
N ARG A 157 5.93 8.90 10.99
CA ARG A 157 4.87 8.63 11.96
C ARG A 157 5.41 8.72 13.38
N PHE A 158 4.73 9.50 14.21
CA PHE A 158 4.88 9.50 15.66
C PHE A 158 3.52 9.25 16.29
N SER A 159 3.49 8.36 17.28
CA SER A 159 2.27 8.05 18.01
C SER A 159 2.48 7.98 19.52
N GLY A 160 1.58 8.63 20.27
CA GLY A 160 1.57 8.61 21.73
C GLY A 160 2.74 9.40 22.37
N LYS A 161 3.35 10.31 21.61
CA LYS A 161 4.51 11.10 22.06
C LYS A 161 4.25 12.57 21.80
N LYS A 162 4.53 13.41 22.80
CA LYS A 162 4.41 14.86 22.65
C LYS A 162 5.51 15.39 21.76
N ILE A 163 5.14 16.18 20.74
CA ILE A 163 6.09 16.83 19.83
C ILE A 163 5.98 18.34 20.05
N PRO A 164 7.00 18.97 20.63
CA PRO A 164 6.97 20.39 20.99
C PRO A 164 7.35 21.32 19.84
N ASP A 165 8.26 20.91 18.95
CA ASP A 165 8.78 21.75 17.86
C ASP A 165 8.41 21.20 16.48
N LEU A 166 7.37 21.79 15.88
CA LEU A 166 6.92 21.44 14.53
C LEU A 166 7.71 22.15 13.42
N ALA A 167 8.51 23.17 13.75
CA ALA A 167 9.29 23.91 12.76
C ALA A 167 10.39 23.04 12.13
N LEU A 168 10.87 22.03 12.86
CA LEU A 168 11.86 21.07 12.38
C LEU A 168 11.38 20.26 11.17
N PHE A 169 10.07 20.09 10.98
CA PHE A 169 9.53 19.36 9.83
C PHE A 169 9.75 20.09 8.49
N SER A 170 10.00 21.39 8.52
CA SER A 170 10.40 22.17 7.33
C SER A 170 11.73 21.71 6.72
N ARG A 171 12.55 20.99 7.49
CA ARG A 171 13.86 20.47 7.06
C ARG A 171 13.78 19.18 6.24
N PHE A 172 12.58 18.63 6.02
CA PHE A 172 12.36 17.45 5.19
C PHE A 172 11.77 17.83 3.82
N PRO A 173 12.59 18.12 2.81
CA PRO A 173 12.12 18.65 1.52
C PRO A 173 11.26 17.68 0.71
N LYS A 174 11.29 16.38 1.04
CA LYS A 174 10.54 15.32 0.34
C LYS A 174 9.49 14.64 1.21
N LEU A 175 9.18 15.20 2.38
CA LEU A 175 8.15 14.65 3.26
C LEU A 175 6.77 14.85 2.64
N GLY A 176 6.16 13.76 2.19
CA GLY A 176 4.82 13.74 1.60
C GLY A 176 3.76 13.22 2.58
N ASP A 177 4.14 12.29 3.46
CA ASP A 177 3.22 11.62 4.36
C ASP A 177 3.62 11.88 5.83
N LEU A 178 2.74 12.53 6.60
CA LEU A 178 2.99 12.89 7.99
C LEU A 178 1.85 12.40 8.89
N TYR A 179 2.20 11.58 9.88
CA TYR A 179 1.25 10.99 10.84
C TYR A 179 1.69 11.37 12.26
N LEU A 180 0.96 12.26 12.91
CA LEU A 180 1.20 12.71 14.28
C LEU A 180 -0.01 12.35 15.14
N VAL A 181 -0.15 11.07 15.51
CA VAL A 181 -1.35 10.53 16.15
C VAL A 181 -1.20 10.54 17.66
N ASP A 182 -2.14 11.10 18.42
CA ASP A 182 -2.01 11.17 19.89
C ASP A 182 -0.70 11.85 20.34
N CYS A 183 -0.38 12.97 19.70
CA CYS A 183 0.80 13.79 20.00
C CYS A 183 0.49 14.99 20.90
N GLY A 184 -0.78 15.16 21.29
CA GLY A 184 -1.25 16.29 22.10
C GLY A 184 -1.18 17.64 21.38
N LEU A 185 -1.22 17.63 20.05
CA LEU A 185 -1.15 18.83 19.21
C LEU A 185 -2.45 19.64 19.32
N ALA A 186 -2.34 20.96 19.31
CA ALA A 186 -3.49 21.88 19.25
C ALA A 186 -3.34 22.88 18.11
N ASP A 187 -2.10 23.22 17.76
CA ASP A 187 -1.74 24.14 16.70
C ASP A 187 -0.60 23.55 15.86
N MET A 188 -0.65 23.80 14.54
CA MET A 188 0.37 23.40 13.56
C MET A 188 0.74 24.54 12.61
N SER A 189 0.43 25.79 12.97
CA SER A 189 0.77 26.98 12.17
C SER A 189 2.27 27.13 11.91
N ASP A 190 3.09 26.63 12.84
CA ASP A 190 4.55 26.72 12.79
C ASP A 190 5.18 25.75 11.79
N LEU A 191 4.41 24.80 11.28
CA LEU A 191 4.86 23.85 10.26
C LEU A 191 4.84 24.53 8.89
N GLN A 192 5.83 25.38 8.64
CA GLN A 192 5.96 26.14 7.40
C GLN A 192 6.76 25.36 6.35
N GLY A 193 6.26 25.30 5.12
CA GLY A 193 7.02 24.81 3.97
C GLY A 193 7.11 23.29 3.78
N ALA A 194 6.47 22.49 4.63
CA ALA A 194 6.39 21.04 4.41
C ALA A 194 5.44 20.73 3.24
N GLN A 195 5.89 19.89 2.31
CA GLN A 195 5.13 19.51 1.11
C GLN A 195 4.24 18.29 1.38
N VAL A 196 3.56 18.28 2.54
CA VAL A 196 2.75 17.15 2.99
C VAL A 196 1.49 17.05 2.12
N GLU A 197 1.32 15.89 1.48
CA GLU A 197 0.12 15.52 0.72
C GLU A 197 -0.85 14.68 1.55
N ARG A 198 -0.34 13.89 2.50
CA ARG A 198 -1.15 13.11 3.43
C ARG A 198 -0.82 13.49 4.85
N LEU A 199 -1.83 13.99 5.56
CA LEU A 199 -1.71 14.41 6.95
C LEU A 199 -2.69 13.63 7.80
N ASP A 200 -2.17 12.94 8.82
CA ASP A 200 -2.96 12.33 9.88
C ASP A 200 -2.56 12.94 11.23
N VAL A 201 -3.52 13.59 11.86
CA VAL A 201 -3.40 14.23 13.17
C VAL A 201 -4.54 13.76 14.07
N SER A 202 -4.95 12.51 13.91
CA SER A 202 -5.98 11.88 14.72
C SER A 202 -5.63 11.85 16.21
N ASN A 203 -6.66 11.87 17.06
CA ASN A 203 -6.53 11.79 18.52
C ASN A 203 -5.68 12.92 19.12
N ASN A 204 -5.74 14.12 18.56
CA ASN A 204 -5.09 15.31 19.11
C ASN A 204 -6.12 16.24 19.80
N ARG A 205 -5.76 17.51 19.97
CA ARG A 205 -6.56 18.55 20.63
C ARG A 205 -6.83 19.71 19.68
N ILE A 206 -6.91 19.45 18.38
CA ILE A 206 -7.18 20.47 17.36
C ILE A 206 -8.63 20.93 17.51
N THR A 207 -8.83 22.24 17.65
CA THR A 207 -10.14 22.87 17.86
C THR A 207 -10.68 23.60 16.63
N ASP A 208 -9.78 23.96 15.70
CA ASP A 208 -10.07 24.66 14.45
C ASP A 208 -9.14 24.16 13.35
N LEU A 209 -9.65 23.95 12.12
CA LEU A 209 -8.83 23.54 10.98
C LEU A 209 -7.89 24.65 10.49
N SER A 210 -8.13 25.91 10.83
CA SER A 210 -7.24 27.02 10.49
C SER A 210 -5.84 26.89 11.11
N THR A 211 -5.71 26.16 12.22
CA THR A 211 -4.42 25.86 12.86
C THR A 211 -3.55 24.89 12.06
N LEU A 212 -4.11 24.27 11.02
CA LEU A 212 -3.41 23.37 10.09
C LEU A 212 -2.92 24.09 8.82
N SER A 213 -2.99 25.42 8.79
CA SER A 213 -2.62 26.26 7.63
C SER A 213 -1.18 26.10 7.13
N GLY A 214 -0.28 25.53 7.93
CA GLY A 214 1.08 25.16 7.53
C GLY A 214 1.17 24.08 6.45
N CYS A 215 0.10 23.30 6.22
CA CYS A 215 0.06 22.20 5.25
C CYS A 215 -0.91 22.47 4.08
N PRO A 216 -0.73 23.52 3.26
CA PRO A 216 -1.72 23.91 2.24
C PRO A 216 -1.86 22.91 1.08
N ASN A 217 -0.93 21.96 0.93
CA ASN A 217 -0.90 20.99 -0.17
C ASN A 217 -1.57 19.65 0.15
N VAL A 218 -2.22 19.51 1.32
CA VAL A 218 -2.83 18.26 1.75
C VAL A 218 -3.95 17.84 0.80
N ARG A 219 -3.91 16.56 0.43
CA ARG A 219 -4.87 15.84 -0.42
C ARG A 219 -5.66 14.81 0.39
N TRP A 220 -5.06 14.22 1.41
CA TRP A 220 -5.72 13.28 2.32
C TRP A 220 -5.56 13.78 3.75
N LEU A 221 -6.66 14.20 4.37
CA LEU A 221 -6.68 14.78 5.71
C LEU A 221 -7.43 13.90 6.70
N PHE A 222 -6.74 13.43 7.73
CA PHE A 222 -7.31 12.62 8.80
C PHE A 222 -7.17 13.39 10.12
N VAL A 223 -8.30 13.84 10.68
CA VAL A 223 -8.36 14.65 11.91
C VAL A 223 -9.38 14.05 12.89
N GLN A 224 -9.51 12.72 12.88
CA GLN A 224 -10.49 12.01 13.71
C GLN A 224 -10.22 12.23 15.19
N ASN A 225 -11.27 12.16 16.01
CA ASN A 225 -11.16 12.24 17.47
C ASN A 225 -10.39 13.48 17.96
N ASN A 226 -10.66 14.64 17.36
CA ASN A 226 -10.16 15.94 17.81
C ASN A 226 -11.29 16.71 18.52
N GLN A 227 -11.11 18.02 18.69
CA GLN A 227 -12.03 18.91 19.42
C GLN A 227 -12.71 19.93 18.49
N LEU A 228 -12.84 19.61 17.19
CA LEU A 228 -13.48 20.50 16.22
C LEU A 228 -14.97 20.72 16.56
N HIS A 229 -15.43 21.96 16.47
CA HIS A 229 -16.85 22.33 16.65
C HIS A 229 -17.55 22.69 15.33
N SER A 230 -16.79 22.74 14.24
CA SER A 230 -17.27 22.90 12.87
C SER A 230 -16.23 22.34 11.91
N ASP A 231 -16.62 22.20 10.64
CA ASP A 231 -15.75 21.94 9.49
C ASP A 231 -15.23 23.22 8.82
N ALA A 232 -15.53 24.40 9.37
CA ALA A 232 -14.94 25.67 8.94
C ALA A 232 -13.40 25.59 8.91
N GLY A 233 -12.79 26.17 7.87
CA GLY A 233 -11.35 26.07 7.61
C GLY A 233 -10.99 24.95 6.62
N ILE A 234 -11.92 24.05 6.27
CA ILE A 234 -11.68 23.01 5.26
C ILE A 234 -11.37 23.61 3.88
N GLU A 235 -11.87 24.81 3.60
CA GLU A 235 -11.63 25.57 2.38
C GLU A 235 -10.16 25.97 2.17
N LEU A 236 -9.33 25.92 3.22
CA LEU A 236 -7.89 26.12 3.12
C LEU A 236 -7.21 25.00 2.31
N PHE A 237 -7.79 23.80 2.30
CA PHE A 237 -7.24 22.62 1.62
C PHE A 237 -7.79 22.49 0.20
N THR A 238 -7.38 23.39 -0.68
CA THR A 238 -7.87 23.45 -2.07
C THR A 238 -7.58 22.20 -2.92
N LYS A 239 -6.67 21.33 -2.49
CA LYS A 239 -6.27 20.09 -3.18
C LYS A 239 -6.87 18.82 -2.56
N LEU A 240 -7.77 18.96 -1.60
CA LEU A 240 -8.33 17.86 -0.82
C LEU A 240 -9.08 16.87 -1.72
N VAL A 241 -8.70 15.61 -1.62
CA VAL A 241 -9.30 14.46 -2.32
C VAL A 241 -10.23 13.70 -1.37
N SER A 242 -9.82 13.57 -0.11
CA SER A 242 -10.60 12.88 0.92
C SER A 242 -10.26 13.44 2.30
N GLN A 243 -11.27 13.49 3.17
CA GLN A 243 -11.07 13.78 4.58
C GLN A 243 -11.86 12.84 5.48
N ASP A 244 -11.37 12.69 6.71
CA ASP A 244 -12.12 12.07 7.80
C ASP A 244 -12.12 12.99 9.03
N LEU A 245 -13.30 13.52 9.35
CA LEU A 245 -13.55 14.40 10.49
C LEU A 245 -14.35 13.69 11.59
N SER A 246 -14.48 12.36 11.52
CA SER A 246 -15.28 11.58 12.48
C SER A 246 -14.75 11.68 13.92
N GLY A 247 -15.61 11.41 14.90
CA GLY A 247 -15.22 11.49 16.32
C GLY A 247 -15.03 12.91 16.87
N ASN A 248 -15.18 13.95 16.05
CA ASN A 248 -15.21 15.34 16.52
C ASN A 248 -16.59 15.72 17.11
N PRO A 249 -16.65 16.69 18.05
CA PRO A 249 -17.89 17.17 18.65
C PRO A 249 -19.03 17.50 17.67
N PHE A 250 -18.73 18.18 16.55
CA PHE A 250 -19.76 18.58 15.57
C PHE A 250 -20.38 17.41 14.79
N SER A 251 -19.66 16.30 14.69
CA SER A 251 -20.06 15.10 13.94
C SER A 251 -21.11 14.26 14.66
N LYS A 252 -21.46 14.59 15.91
CA LYS A 252 -22.40 13.84 16.76
C LYS A 252 -23.88 14.25 16.60
N LYS A 253 -24.27 14.83 15.46
CA LYS A 253 -25.66 15.24 15.21
C LYS A 253 -26.54 14.12 14.69
#